data_AF-A0A950CGN1-F1
#
_entry.id   AF-A0A950CGN1-F1
#
_cell.length_a   1.000
_cell.length_b   1.000
_cell.length_c   1.000
_cell.angle_alpha   90.00
_cell.angle_beta   90.00
_cell.angle_gamma   90.00
#
_symmetry.space_group_name_H-M   'P 1'
#
loop_
_entity.id
_entity.type
_entity.pdbx_description
1 polymer ?
#
loop_
_entity_poly.entity_id
_entity_poly.type
_entity_poly.pdbx_seq_one_letter_code
_entity_poly.pdbx_strand_id
1 'polypeptide(L)'
;ASLSNIWDTRAEGFATAFEEILMHAGLYDDDPRARELVWIMLANRAARGLASLYVQANEITLAQAGKLQGEWTPRGWARSADELTTFEQLLYLRQPGYGTSYINGKLMVDRLLTEYARARELEGKGFTLGEFLERFNAEGLIPVPLMETEMIPAQAREP
;
A
#
# COMPACT_ATOMS: atom_id res chain seq x y z
N ALA A 1 -10.04 7.94 -17.95
CA ALA A 1 -9.83 7.17 -16.72
C ALA A 1 -11.20 6.90 -16.11
N SER A 2 -11.53 5.65 -15.76
CA SER A 2 -12.79 5.34 -15.06
C SER A 2 -12.78 5.96 -13.66
N LEU A 3 -13.95 6.36 -13.15
CA LEU A 3 -14.13 6.90 -11.80
C LEU A 3 -13.69 5.92 -10.69
N SER A 4 -13.49 4.64 -11.00
CA SER A 4 -12.96 3.62 -10.07
C SER A 4 -11.57 3.97 -9.53
N ASN A 5 -10.73 4.62 -10.36
CA ASN A 5 -9.30 4.75 -10.03
C ASN A 5 -9.01 5.75 -8.91
N ILE A 6 -9.98 6.60 -8.53
CA ILE A 6 -9.81 7.53 -7.41
C ILE A 6 -9.77 6.78 -6.06
N TRP A 7 -10.25 5.54 -6.02
CA TRP A 7 -10.31 4.72 -4.82
C TRP A 7 -9.14 3.76 -4.67
N ASP A 8 -8.37 3.54 -5.73
CA ASP A 8 -7.28 2.54 -5.74
C ASP A 8 -6.30 2.82 -4.60
N THR A 9 -5.89 4.08 -4.41
CA THR A 9 -4.97 4.45 -3.33
C THR A 9 -5.52 4.11 -1.95
N ARG A 10 -6.82 4.30 -1.69
CA ARG A 10 -7.40 3.90 -0.39
C ARG A 10 -7.57 2.38 -0.29
N ALA A 11 -8.08 1.73 -1.33
CA ALA A 11 -8.42 0.32 -1.30
C ALA A 11 -7.17 -0.58 -1.32
N GLU A 12 -6.33 -0.41 -2.35
CA GLU A 12 -5.09 -1.18 -2.52
C GLU A 12 -4.06 -0.81 -1.45
N GLY A 13 -4.00 0.47 -1.09
CA GLY A 13 -3.17 0.95 0.00
C GLY A 13 -3.53 0.32 1.34
N PHE A 14 -4.83 0.33 1.69
CA PHE A 14 -5.30 -0.31 2.92
C PHE A 14 -5.07 -1.82 2.91
N ALA A 15 -5.37 -2.51 1.81
CA ALA A 15 -5.10 -3.95 1.71
C ALA A 15 -3.62 -4.27 1.93
N THR A 16 -2.73 -3.48 1.31
CA THR A 16 -1.28 -3.65 1.46
C THR A 16 -0.82 -3.35 2.90
N ALA A 17 -1.34 -2.29 3.54
CA ALA A 17 -1.05 -2.00 4.94
C ALA A 17 -1.58 -3.11 5.87
N PHE A 18 -2.78 -3.60 5.61
CA PHE A 18 -3.46 -4.59 6.43
C PHE A 18 -2.68 -5.91 6.53
N GLU A 19 -2.03 -6.35 5.45
CA GLU A 19 -1.14 -7.52 5.46
C GLU A 19 -0.02 -7.37 6.50
N GLU A 20 0.63 -6.22 6.56
CA GLU A 20 1.74 -5.94 7.49
C GLU A 20 1.23 -5.63 8.91
N ILE A 21 0.10 -4.93 9.04
CA ILE A 21 -0.56 -4.68 10.34
C ILE A 21 -0.90 -6.00 11.03
N LEU A 22 -1.55 -6.94 10.33
CA LEU A 22 -1.89 -8.24 10.92
C LEU A 22 -0.66 -9.08 11.23
N MET A 23 0.37 -9.01 10.39
CA MET A 23 1.65 -9.66 10.67
C MET A 23 2.29 -9.10 11.97
N HIS A 24 2.21 -7.79 12.22
CA HIS A 24 2.69 -7.19 13.46
C HIS A 24 1.77 -7.42 14.66
N ALA A 25 0.47 -7.64 14.43
CA ALA A 25 -0.50 -8.03 15.45
C ALA A 25 -0.40 -9.50 15.89
N GLY A 26 0.52 -10.26 15.29
CA GLY A 26 0.83 -11.63 15.70
C GLY A 26 0.16 -12.73 14.88
N LEU A 27 -0.52 -12.40 13.77
CA LEU A 27 -1.23 -13.39 12.94
C LEU A 27 -0.31 -14.53 12.45
N TYR A 28 0.98 -14.25 12.27
CA TYR A 28 1.96 -15.17 11.71
C TYR A 28 3.14 -15.47 12.65
N ASP A 29 2.97 -15.31 13.97
CA ASP A 29 4.07 -15.50 14.93
C ASP A 29 4.60 -16.94 14.97
N ASP A 30 3.70 -17.91 14.74
CA ASP A 30 4.06 -19.33 14.67
C ASP A 30 4.54 -19.79 13.28
N ASP A 31 4.46 -18.93 12.25
CA ASP A 31 4.89 -19.23 10.87
C ASP A 31 5.80 -18.15 10.30
N PRO A 32 7.14 -18.27 10.47
CA PRO A 32 8.09 -17.30 9.93
C PRO A 32 8.10 -17.26 8.39
N ARG A 33 7.63 -18.32 7.71
CA ARG A 33 7.54 -18.31 6.24
C ARG A 33 6.40 -17.41 5.78
N ALA A 34 5.28 -17.40 6.50
CA ALA A 34 4.17 -16.49 6.20
C ALA A 34 4.59 -15.02 6.35
N ARG A 35 5.40 -14.68 7.38
CA ARG A 35 5.99 -13.34 7.53
C ARG A 35 6.86 -12.94 6.34
N GLU A 36 7.71 -13.86 5.87
CA GLU A 36 8.54 -13.63 4.69
C GLU A 36 7.68 -13.34 3.44
N LEU A 37 6.56 -14.03 3.25
CA LEU A 37 5.67 -13.80 2.12
C LEU A 37 5.13 -12.36 2.09
N VAL A 38 4.73 -11.80 3.24
CA VAL A 38 4.25 -10.41 3.34
C VAL A 38 5.32 -9.44 2.82
N TRP A 39 6.56 -9.59 3.26
CA TRP A 39 7.67 -8.73 2.81
C TRP A 39 8.04 -8.93 1.34
N ILE A 40 7.98 -10.17 0.83
CA ILE A 40 8.21 -10.44 -0.60
C ILE A 40 7.13 -9.77 -1.45
N MET A 41 5.86 -9.88 -1.04
CA MET A 41 4.75 -9.25 -1.76
C MET A 41 4.84 -7.72 -1.71
N LEU A 42 5.29 -7.14 -0.58
CA LEU A 42 5.57 -5.71 -0.48
C LEU A 42 6.70 -5.28 -1.43
N ALA A 43 7.80 -6.04 -1.51
CA ALA A 43 8.91 -5.77 -2.42
C ALA A 43 8.46 -5.83 -3.89
N ASN A 44 7.64 -6.83 -4.27
CA ASN A 44 7.07 -6.90 -5.62
C ASN A 44 6.21 -5.65 -5.94
N ARG A 45 5.34 -5.24 -5.01
CA ARG A 45 4.52 -4.02 -5.15
C ARG A 45 5.37 -2.76 -5.31
N ALA A 46 6.47 -2.65 -4.57
CA ALA A 46 7.41 -1.54 -4.71
C ALA A 46 8.12 -1.55 -6.07
N ALA A 47 8.62 -2.72 -6.50
CA ALA A 47 9.33 -2.87 -7.77
C ALA A 47 8.44 -2.52 -8.97
N ARG A 48 7.21 -3.04 -9.00
CA ARG A 48 6.26 -2.74 -10.09
C ARG A 48 5.76 -1.29 -10.06
N GLY A 49 5.61 -0.70 -8.87
CA GLY A 49 5.28 0.71 -8.70
C GLY A 49 6.38 1.63 -9.27
N LEU A 50 7.64 1.38 -8.92
CA LEU A 50 8.79 2.12 -9.48
C LEU A 50 8.92 1.92 -10.99
N ALA A 51 8.83 0.67 -11.47
CA ALA A 51 8.85 0.37 -12.90
C ALA A 51 7.79 1.18 -13.67
N SER A 52 6.58 1.28 -13.11
CA SER A 52 5.50 2.05 -13.72
C SER A 52 5.84 3.54 -13.84
N LEU A 53 6.47 4.14 -12.83
CA LEU A 53 6.88 5.55 -12.87
C LEU A 53 7.94 5.79 -13.94
N TYR A 54 8.96 4.94 -14.03
CA TYR A 54 10.01 5.07 -15.05
C TYR A 54 9.48 4.91 -16.47
N VAL A 55 8.52 4.00 -16.69
CA VAL A 55 7.85 3.85 -17.99
C VAL A 55 7.04 5.10 -18.34
N GLN A 56 6.24 5.62 -17.39
CA GLN A 56 5.45 6.84 -17.62
C GLN A 56 6.34 8.07 -17.86
N ALA A 57 7.53 8.11 -17.25
CA ALA A 57 8.54 9.14 -17.46
C ALA A 57 9.34 8.96 -18.78
N ASN A 58 9.09 7.88 -19.54
CA ASN A 58 9.86 7.48 -20.73
C ASN A 58 11.36 7.25 -20.46
N GLU A 59 11.74 6.91 -19.23
CA GLU A 59 13.14 6.60 -18.87
C GLU A 59 13.50 5.15 -19.22
N ILE A 60 12.52 4.25 -19.19
CA ILE A 60 12.70 2.83 -19.54
C ILE A 60 11.55 2.33 -20.42
N THR A 61 11.81 1.30 -21.21
CA THR A 61 10.81 0.56 -21.99
C THR A 61 9.99 -0.39 -21.12
N LEU A 62 8.82 -0.83 -21.59
CA LEU A 62 8.04 -1.90 -20.95
C LEU A 62 8.84 -3.20 -20.72
N ALA A 63 9.73 -3.55 -21.66
CA ALA A 63 10.56 -4.74 -21.53
C ALA A 63 11.59 -4.60 -20.39
N GLN A 64 12.17 -3.40 -20.23
CA GLN A 64 13.05 -3.07 -19.11
C GLN A 64 12.29 -2.99 -17.78
N ALA A 65 11.05 -2.53 -17.79
CA ALA A 65 10.18 -2.51 -16.62
C ALA A 65 9.92 -3.92 -16.06
N GLY A 66 9.64 -4.90 -16.92
CA GLY A 66 9.49 -6.30 -16.50
C GLY A 66 10.79 -6.92 -15.97
N LYS A 67 11.96 -6.48 -16.47
CA LYS A 67 13.27 -6.89 -15.91
C LYS A 67 13.48 -6.30 -14.52
N LEU A 68 13.22 -5.00 -14.35
CA LEU A 68 13.30 -4.32 -13.05
C LEU A 68 12.39 -5.00 -12.02
N GLN A 69 11.12 -5.26 -12.36
CA GLN A 69 10.20 -5.95 -11.46
C GLN A 69 10.75 -7.32 -11.03
N GLY A 70 11.28 -8.11 -11.97
CA GLY A 70 11.80 -9.43 -11.67
C GLY A 70 13.11 -9.44 -10.87
N GLU A 71 14.02 -8.51 -11.16
CA GLU A 71 15.28 -8.35 -10.43
C GLU A 71 15.05 -7.96 -8.96
N TRP A 72 14.05 -7.11 -8.71
CA TRP A 72 13.77 -6.59 -7.37
C TRP A 72 12.68 -7.35 -6.61
N THR A 73 12.06 -8.36 -7.23
CA THR A 73 11.14 -9.29 -6.55
C THR A 73 11.92 -10.50 -6.03
N PRO A 74 12.00 -10.73 -4.72
CA PRO A 74 12.71 -11.86 -4.17
C PRO A 74 12.18 -13.21 -4.69
N ARG A 75 13.01 -14.25 -4.57
CA ARG A 75 12.71 -15.65 -4.96
C ARG A 75 12.50 -15.88 -6.45
N GLY A 76 12.57 -14.85 -7.30
CA GLY A 76 12.39 -14.99 -8.75
C GLY A 76 10.97 -15.38 -9.15
N TRP A 77 9.98 -15.00 -8.34
CA TRP A 77 8.57 -15.33 -8.56
C TRP A 77 7.88 -14.41 -9.60
N ALA A 78 8.42 -13.22 -9.85
CA ALA A 78 8.01 -12.36 -10.96
C ALA A 78 9.04 -12.51 -12.09
N ARG A 79 8.86 -13.45 -13.03
CA ARG A 79 9.87 -13.68 -14.05
C ARG A 79 9.73 -12.64 -15.15
N SER A 80 10.84 -12.03 -15.54
CA SER A 80 10.84 -11.05 -16.63
C SER A 80 10.27 -11.66 -17.90
N ALA A 81 9.21 -11.04 -18.44
CA ALA A 81 8.49 -11.44 -19.65
C ALA A 81 7.66 -12.73 -19.56
N ASP A 82 7.27 -13.19 -18.35
CA ASP A 82 6.13 -14.10 -18.25
C ASP A 82 4.80 -13.37 -18.57
N GLU A 83 3.77 -14.15 -18.92
CA GLU A 83 2.47 -13.60 -19.36
C GLU A 83 1.85 -12.67 -18.32
N LEU A 84 1.98 -13.01 -17.04
CA LEU A 84 1.43 -12.25 -15.92
C LEU A 84 2.15 -10.90 -15.78
N THR A 85 3.48 -10.90 -15.72
CA THR A 85 4.32 -9.71 -15.58
C THR A 85 4.12 -8.78 -16.77
N THR A 86 4.07 -9.32 -18.00
CA THR A 86 3.79 -8.50 -19.18
C THR A 86 2.39 -7.89 -19.14
N PHE A 87 1.37 -8.64 -18.71
CA PHE A 87 0.03 -8.11 -18.53
C PHE A 87 -0.01 -6.99 -17.48
N GLU A 88 0.63 -7.18 -16.33
CA GLU A 88 0.73 -6.17 -15.27
C GLU A 88 1.40 -4.89 -15.78
N GLN A 89 2.54 -5.00 -16.47
CA GLN A 89 3.23 -3.83 -17.02
C GLN A 89 2.37 -3.06 -18.05
N LEU A 90 1.61 -3.77 -18.88
CA LEU A 90 0.63 -3.16 -19.80
C LEU A 90 -0.56 -2.52 -19.07
N LEU A 91 -0.98 -3.08 -17.93
CA LEU A 91 -2.01 -2.49 -17.08
C LEU A 91 -1.53 -1.15 -16.51
N TYR A 92 -0.32 -1.12 -15.93
CA TYR A 92 0.24 0.11 -15.33
C TYR A 92 0.53 1.21 -16.36
N LEU A 93 0.87 0.84 -17.60
CA LEU A 93 0.99 1.82 -18.68
C LEU A 93 -0.36 2.47 -19.01
N ARG A 94 -1.44 1.68 -19.05
CA ARG A 94 -2.80 2.15 -19.39
C ARG A 94 -3.51 2.83 -18.22
N GLN A 95 -3.06 2.59 -17.00
CA GLN A 95 -3.61 3.17 -15.77
C GLN A 95 -2.51 3.86 -14.96
N PRO A 96 -2.08 5.06 -15.38
CA PRO A 96 -1.09 5.84 -14.63
C PRO A 96 -1.52 6.02 -13.17
N GLY A 97 -0.60 5.78 -12.24
CA GLY A 97 -0.85 5.85 -10.79
C GLY A 97 -1.38 4.57 -10.14
N TYR A 98 -1.87 3.59 -10.91
CA TYR A 98 -2.35 2.32 -10.33
C TYR A 98 -1.22 1.51 -9.68
N GLY A 99 -0.07 1.40 -10.33
CA GLY A 99 1.07 0.64 -9.80
C GLY A 99 1.62 1.19 -8.48
N THR A 100 1.54 2.51 -8.29
CA THR A 100 2.04 3.19 -7.08
C THR A 100 1.01 3.28 -5.96
N SER A 101 -0.28 3.04 -6.26
CA SER A 101 -1.39 3.15 -5.29
C SER A 101 -1.19 2.24 -4.08
N TYR A 102 -0.66 1.03 -4.28
CA TYR A 102 -0.35 0.06 -3.22
C TYR A 102 0.60 0.64 -2.16
N ILE A 103 1.72 1.23 -2.60
CA ILE A 103 2.77 1.71 -1.69
C ILE A 103 2.41 3.07 -1.12
N ASN A 104 1.98 4.01 -1.97
CA ASN A 104 1.61 5.35 -1.51
C ASN A 104 0.40 5.28 -0.56
N GLY A 105 -0.59 4.47 -0.90
CA GLY A 105 -1.75 4.27 -0.06
C GLY A 105 -1.42 3.57 1.25
N LYS A 106 -0.52 2.57 1.24
CA LYS A 106 0.00 1.95 2.47
C LYS A 106 0.64 2.99 3.39
N LEU A 107 1.54 3.83 2.85
CA LEU A 107 2.20 4.87 3.62
C LEU A 107 1.21 5.85 4.25
N MET A 108 0.14 6.21 3.52
CA MET A 108 -0.93 7.05 4.06
C MET A 108 -1.68 6.37 5.20
N VAL A 109 -1.98 5.06 5.09
CA VAL A 109 -2.66 4.29 6.13
C VAL A 109 -1.76 4.10 7.36
N ASP A 110 -0.48 3.80 7.18
CA ASP A 110 0.50 3.66 8.27
C ASP A 110 0.65 4.98 9.04
N ARG A 111 0.70 6.11 8.33
CA ARG A 111 0.69 7.43 8.94
C ARG A 111 -0.61 7.66 9.72
N LEU A 112 -1.76 7.42 9.11
CA LEU A 112 -3.06 7.60 9.77
C LEU A 112 -3.19 6.76 11.04
N LEU A 113 -2.72 5.50 11.01
CA LEU A 113 -2.67 4.63 12.18
C LEU A 113 -1.78 5.22 13.28
N THR A 114 -0.62 5.75 12.92
CA THR A 114 0.34 6.38 13.84
C THR A 114 -0.26 7.63 14.49
N GLU A 115 -0.84 8.53 13.68
CA GLU A 115 -1.50 9.74 14.16
C GLU A 115 -2.70 9.41 15.06
N TYR A 116 -3.48 8.38 14.71
CA TYR A 116 -4.60 7.92 15.53
C TYR A 116 -4.13 7.42 16.89
N ALA A 117 -3.09 6.57 16.94
CA ALA A 117 -2.52 6.07 18.18
C ALA A 117 -1.99 7.22 19.06
N ARG A 118 -1.30 8.20 18.46
CA ARG A 118 -0.82 9.39 19.17
C ARG A 118 -1.96 10.24 19.73
N ALA A 119 -3.00 10.49 18.93
CA ALA A 119 -4.17 11.25 19.40
C ALA A 119 -4.83 10.59 20.61
N ARG A 120 -4.93 9.25 20.60
CA ARG A 120 -5.41 8.46 21.75
C ARG A 120 -4.56 8.63 22.99
N GLU A 121 -3.23 8.57 22.84
CA GLU A 121 -2.28 8.78 23.93
C GLU A 121 -2.43 10.19 24.55
N LEU A 122 -2.54 11.24 23.72
CA LEU A 122 -2.73 12.62 24.18
C LEU A 122 -4.06 12.82 24.94
N GLU A 123 -5.08 12.04 24.62
CA GLU A 123 -6.35 12.01 25.36
C GLU A 123 -6.29 11.18 26.65
N GLY A 124 -5.14 10.58 26.98
CA GLY A 124 -4.97 9.68 28.11
C GLY A 124 -5.71 8.35 27.94
N LYS A 125 -6.00 7.96 26.69
CA LYS A 125 -6.74 6.74 26.36
C LYS A 125 -5.81 5.69 25.75
N GLY A 126 -6.14 4.42 25.96
CA GLY A 126 -5.45 3.32 25.28
C GLY A 126 -5.74 3.30 23.77
N PHE A 127 -4.78 2.77 23.01
CA PHE A 127 -4.95 2.43 21.60
C PHE A 127 -5.39 0.96 21.47
N THR A 128 -6.35 0.71 20.59
CA THR A 128 -6.68 -0.65 20.14
C THR A 128 -6.79 -0.68 18.61
N LEU A 129 -6.27 -1.75 18.00
CA LEU A 129 -6.37 -1.93 16.54
C LEU A 129 -7.84 -2.09 16.08
N GLY A 130 -8.67 -2.72 16.91
CA GLY A 130 -10.11 -2.89 16.62
C GLY A 130 -10.84 -1.56 16.48
N GLU A 131 -10.68 -0.64 17.42
CA GLU A 131 -11.31 0.70 17.35
C GLU A 131 -10.81 1.50 16.14
N PHE A 132 -9.52 1.41 15.82
CA PHE A 132 -8.97 2.03 14.61
C PHE A 132 -9.65 1.50 13.34
N LEU A 133 -9.73 0.17 13.20
CA LEU A 133 -10.32 -0.46 12.02
C LEU A 133 -11.83 -0.19 11.90
N GLU A 134 -12.55 -0.16 13.03
CA GLU A 134 -13.95 0.22 13.08
C GLU A 134 -14.14 1.65 12.58
N ARG A 135 -13.36 2.59 13.12
CA ARG A 135 -13.42 4.00 12.70
C ARG A 135 -13.03 4.16 11.22
N PHE A 136 -11.92 3.57 10.78
CA PHE A 136 -11.45 3.65 9.40
C PHE A 136 -12.48 3.13 8.39
N ASN A 137 -13.22 2.07 8.73
CA ASN A 137 -14.28 1.55 7.87
C ASN A 137 -15.57 2.38 7.94
N ALA A 138 -15.87 2.99 9.08
CA ALA A 138 -17.04 3.86 9.25
C ALA A 138 -16.96 5.15 8.40
N GLU A 139 -15.74 5.65 8.10
CA GLU A 139 -15.55 6.78 7.17
C GLU A 139 -15.88 6.46 5.71
N GLY A 140 -16.06 5.18 5.37
CA GLY A 140 -16.43 4.71 4.04
C GLY A 140 -15.27 4.71 3.04
N LEU A 141 -15.61 4.88 1.76
CA LEU A 141 -14.67 4.88 0.65
C LEU A 141 -14.36 6.32 0.25
N ILE A 142 -13.53 6.99 1.05
CA ILE A 142 -12.98 8.32 0.78
C ILE A 142 -11.44 8.26 0.70
N PRO A 143 -10.73 9.25 0.12
CA PRO A 143 -9.27 9.26 0.13
C PRO A 143 -8.72 9.33 1.55
N VAL A 144 -7.62 8.63 1.82
CA VAL A 144 -7.00 8.58 3.16
C VAL A 144 -6.67 9.98 3.73
N PRO A 145 -6.21 10.97 2.94
CA PRO A 145 -6.01 12.33 3.47
C PRO A 145 -7.29 12.99 4.01
N LEU A 146 -8.47 12.66 3.47
CA LEU A 146 -9.73 13.14 4.03
C LEU A 146 -10.10 12.36 5.30
N MET A 147 -9.80 11.06 5.35
CA MET A 147 -9.97 10.27 6.58
C MET A 147 -9.13 10.83 7.73
N GLU A 148 -7.89 11.25 7.46
CA GLU A 148 -7.05 11.93 8.46
C GLU A 148 -7.75 13.17 9.02
N THR A 149 -8.46 13.92 8.17
CA THR A 149 -9.23 15.08 8.64
C THR A 149 -10.46 14.74 9.48
N GLU A 150 -11.09 13.59 9.25
CA GLU A 150 -12.27 13.11 9.99
C GLU A 150 -11.93 12.32 11.26
N MET A 151 -10.76 11.68 11.28
CA MET A 151 -10.34 10.79 12.36
C MET A 151 -9.43 11.47 13.38
N ILE A 152 -8.63 12.46 12.95
CA ILE A 152 -7.63 13.10 13.81
C ILE A 152 -8.04 14.55 14.10
N PRO A 153 -8.24 14.94 15.36
CA PRO A 153 -8.50 16.33 15.73
C PRO A 153 -7.39 17.26 15.24
N ALA A 154 -7.74 18.48 14.81
CA ALA A 154 -6.78 19.43 14.25
C ALA A 154 -5.61 19.74 15.21
N GLN A 155 -5.86 19.70 16.52
CA GLN A 155 -4.87 19.95 17.57
C GLN A 155 -3.86 18.80 17.75
N ALA A 156 -4.19 17.61 17.24
CA ALA A 156 -3.37 16.41 17.37
C ALA A 156 -2.54 16.09 16.12
N ARG A 157 -2.76 16.80 15.00
CA ARG A 157 -2.02 16.61 13.75
C ARG A 157 -0.63 17.22 13.85
N GLU A 158 0.39 16.54 13.35
CA GLU A 158 1.70 17.17 13.10
C GLU A 158 1.58 18.33 12.09
N PRO A 159 2.38 19.40 12.23
CA PRO A 159 2.42 20.52 11.29
C PRO A 159 2.86 20.12 9.87
#